data_AF-A0A640WAX4-F1
#
_entry.id   AF-A0A640WAX4-F1
#
_cell.length_a   1.000
_cell.length_b   1.000
_cell.length_c   1.000
_cell.angle_alpha   90.00
_cell.angle_beta   90.00
_cell.angle_gamma   90.00
#
_symmetry.space_group_name_H-M   'P 1'
#
loop_
_entity.id
_entity.type
_entity.pdbx_description
1 polymer ?
#
loop_
_entity_poly.entity_id
_entity_poly.type
_entity_poly.pdbx_seq_one_letter_code
_entity_poly.pdbx_strand_id
1 'polypeptide(L)'
;MFLWGDNDQDIVIQGYKSFHPTDSATITLETATQKPVFFYGLNGAGKTAIGEVIHGCDIGSAEFHACRVETTQGGPFRYLVYNHYFVQSVIGEAEGMPGIFTIGELGTETQRQIEEHEHSLQDVRGSREAAQRDITRINGELATALNDAKEAV
;
A
#
# COMPACT_ATOMS: atom_id res chain seq x y z
N MET A 1 17.19 -12.19 0.34
CA MET A 1 17.55 -10.95 1.05
C MET A 1 19.06 -10.90 1.09
N PHE A 2 19.68 -9.93 0.43
CA PHE A 2 21.13 -9.77 0.44
C PHE A 2 21.45 -8.64 1.42
N LEU A 3 22.16 -8.97 2.49
CA LEU A 3 22.67 -8.00 3.44
C LEU A 3 24.15 -7.81 3.11
N TRP A 4 24.52 -6.59 2.74
CA TRP A 4 25.91 -6.20 2.50
C TRP A 4 26.39 -5.43 3.74
N GLY A 5 27.58 -5.72 4.27
CA GLY A 5 28.13 -5.03 5.43
C GLY A 5 29.34 -5.76 6.02
N ASP A 6 30.37 -5.01 6.43
CA ASP A 6 31.66 -5.56 6.89
C ASP A 6 31.70 -5.93 8.39
N ASN A 7 30.57 -5.93 9.08
CA ASN A 7 30.45 -6.24 10.52
C ASN A 7 29.05 -6.78 10.85
N ASP A 8 28.90 -7.40 12.03
CA ASP A 8 27.65 -8.04 12.47
C ASP A 8 26.46 -7.05 12.56
N GLN A 9 25.26 -7.57 12.29
CA GLN A 9 24.01 -6.81 12.31
C GLN A 9 23.00 -7.49 13.23
N ASP A 10 22.30 -6.70 14.04
CA ASP A 10 21.25 -7.21 14.92
C ASP A 10 19.88 -6.76 14.43
N ILE A 11 18.96 -7.71 14.28
CA ILE A 11 17.55 -7.45 14.04
C ILE A 11 16.80 -7.75 15.33
N VAL A 12 16.15 -6.74 15.89
CA VAL A 12 15.34 -6.88 17.09
C VAL A 12 13.87 -6.72 16.73
N ILE A 13 13.08 -7.72 17.08
CA ILE A 13 11.66 -7.81 16.72
C ILE A 13 10.83 -8.01 17.98
N GLN A 14 9.80 -7.17 18.15
CA GLN A 14 8.85 -7.28 19.25
C GLN A 14 7.46 -6.90 18.76
N GLY A 15 6.44 -7.67 19.18
CA GLY A 15 5.04 -7.33 18.97
C GLY A 15 4.58 -7.30 17.52
N TYR A 16 5.22 -8.08 16.66
CA TYR A 16 4.87 -8.17 15.25
C TYR A 16 4.51 -9.60 14.83
N LYS A 17 3.28 -9.81 14.35
CA LYS A 17 2.77 -11.11 13.88
C LYS A 17 3.04 -12.25 14.88
N SER A 18 3.93 -13.20 14.53
CA SER A 18 4.26 -14.37 15.33
C SER A 18 5.25 -14.09 16.47
N PHE A 19 5.82 -12.89 16.55
CA PHE A 19 6.74 -12.49 17.60
C PHE A 19 5.98 -12.03 18.85
N HIS A 20 6.54 -12.29 20.03
CA HIS A 20 5.87 -12.03 21.31
C HIS A 20 5.58 -10.54 21.51
N PRO A 21 4.41 -10.15 22.09
CA PRO A 21 4.03 -8.75 22.28
C PRO A 21 4.98 -7.96 23.18
N THR A 22 5.56 -8.60 24.20
CA THR A 22 6.40 -7.93 25.21
C THR A 22 7.85 -8.40 25.22
N ASP A 23 8.15 -9.54 24.60
CA ASP A 23 9.46 -10.18 24.70
C ASP A 23 10.14 -10.02 23.36
N SER A 24 11.23 -9.28 23.33
CA SER A 24 11.97 -9.02 22.11
C SER A 24 12.79 -10.24 21.68
N ALA A 25 12.68 -10.64 20.42
CA ALA A 25 13.58 -11.59 19.79
C ALA A 25 14.72 -10.85 19.10
N THR A 26 15.96 -11.27 19.36
CA THR A 26 17.16 -10.74 18.69
C THR A 26 17.71 -11.78 17.73
N ILE A 27 17.95 -11.37 16.49
CA ILE A 27 18.57 -12.17 15.44
C ILE A 27 19.89 -11.49 15.09
N THR A 28 21.00 -12.13 15.47
CA THR A 28 22.34 -11.66 15.13
C THR A 28 22.80 -12.28 13.82
N LEU A 29 23.32 -11.44 12.95
CA LEU A 29 23.72 -11.77 11.60
C LEU A 29 25.21 -11.56 11.44
N GLU A 30 25.93 -12.67 11.19
CA GLU A 30 27.38 -12.65 10.92
C GLU A 30 27.67 -12.19 9.48
N THR A 31 27.60 -10.88 9.24
CA THR A 31 27.80 -10.29 7.91
C THR A 31 29.26 -10.00 7.58
N ALA A 32 30.18 -10.06 8.56
CA ALA A 32 31.61 -9.84 8.37
C ALA A 32 32.25 -10.76 7.31
N THR A 33 31.67 -11.94 7.05
CA THR A 33 32.17 -12.88 6.05
C THR A 33 31.62 -12.64 4.63
N GLN A 34 30.78 -11.62 4.45
CA GLN A 34 30.06 -11.30 3.21
C GLN A 34 29.31 -12.50 2.60
N LYS A 35 28.97 -13.48 3.43
CA LYS A 35 28.21 -14.67 3.01
C LYS A 35 26.73 -14.35 3.01
N PRO A 36 25.98 -14.89 2.03
CA PRO A 36 24.53 -14.78 2.06
C PRO A 36 23.95 -15.50 3.28
N VAL A 37 23.09 -14.81 4.02
CA VAL A 37 22.31 -15.39 5.11
C VAL A 37 20.98 -15.91 4.57
N PHE A 38 20.63 -17.14 4.91
CA PHE A 38 19.36 -17.77 4.51
C PHE A 38 18.47 -18.00 5.73
N PHE A 39 17.26 -17.44 5.69
CA PHE A 39 16.19 -17.76 6.63
C PHE A 39 15.29 -18.85 6.04
N TYR A 40 15.23 -20.00 6.68
CA TYR A 40 14.42 -21.15 6.26
C TYR A 40 13.70 -21.78 7.45
N GLY A 41 12.61 -22.52 7.19
CA GLY A 41 11.76 -23.11 8.23
C GLY A 41 10.32 -23.29 7.78
N LEU A 42 9.48 -23.85 8.64
CA LEU A 42 8.07 -24.14 8.36
C LEU A 42 7.24 -22.87 8.08
N ASN A 43 6.07 -23.06 7.46
CA ASN A 43 5.08 -21.99 7.33
C ASN A 43 4.68 -21.48 8.73
N GLY A 44 4.65 -20.17 8.90
CA GLY A 44 4.39 -19.54 10.21
C GLY A 44 5.62 -19.32 11.10
N ALA A 45 6.82 -19.78 10.72
CA ALA A 45 8.05 -19.55 11.50
C ALA A 45 8.58 -18.10 11.49
N GLY A 46 7.80 -17.12 11.02
CA GLY A 46 8.20 -15.70 11.03
C GLY A 46 9.13 -15.23 9.91
N LYS A 47 9.47 -16.07 8.91
CA LYS A 47 10.39 -15.69 7.81
C LYS A 47 9.97 -14.43 7.06
N THR A 48 8.69 -14.36 6.66
CA THR A 48 8.13 -13.18 5.98
C THR A 48 8.12 -11.96 6.91
N ALA A 49 7.81 -12.18 8.19
CA ALA A 49 7.75 -11.13 9.20
C ALA A 49 9.11 -10.44 9.42
N ILE A 50 10.22 -11.18 9.38
CA ILE A 50 11.57 -10.60 9.44
C ILE A 50 11.79 -9.62 8.27
N GLY A 51 11.42 -10.00 7.04
CA GLY A 51 11.58 -9.14 5.87
C GLY A 51 10.72 -7.87 5.95
N GLU A 52 9.48 -7.99 6.43
CA GLU A 52 8.57 -6.85 6.63
C GLU A 52 9.09 -5.89 7.70
N VAL A 53 9.63 -6.39 8.80
CA VAL A 53 10.25 -5.56 9.85
C VAL A 53 11.43 -4.77 9.30
N ILE A 54 12.32 -5.42 8.53
CA ILE A 54 13.48 -4.73 7.94
C ILE A 54 13.03 -3.60 7.02
N HIS A 55 12.06 -3.87 6.15
CA HIS A 55 11.52 -2.84 5.26
C HIS A 55 10.81 -1.72 6.04
N GLY A 56 10.00 -2.08 7.03
CA GLY A 56 9.25 -1.15 7.87
C GLY A 56 10.14 -0.22 8.69
N CYS A 57 11.24 -0.75 9.24
CA CYS A 57 12.25 0.05 9.92
C CYS A 57 12.98 1.00 8.97
N ASP A 58 13.30 0.57 7.73
CA ASP A 58 13.95 1.40 6.71
C ASP A 58 13.11 2.63 6.32
N ILE A 59 11.80 2.44 6.13
CA ILE A 59 10.87 3.53 5.77
C ILE A 59 10.33 4.30 6.98
N GLY A 60 10.72 3.95 8.20
CA GLY A 60 10.29 4.62 9.43
C GLY A 60 8.81 4.44 9.77
N SER A 61 8.21 3.29 9.45
CA SER A 61 6.79 3.03 9.73
C SER A 61 6.52 2.90 11.25
N ALA A 62 5.46 3.57 11.72
CA ALA A 62 5.06 3.59 13.13
C ALA A 62 4.65 2.21 13.68
N GLU A 63 4.23 1.29 12.81
CA GLU A 63 3.90 -0.09 13.18
C GLU A 63 5.10 -0.82 13.82
N PHE A 64 6.32 -0.43 13.45
CA PHE A 64 7.56 -1.08 13.85
C PHE A 64 8.30 -0.33 14.95
N HIS A 65 7.62 0.53 15.73
CA HIS A 65 8.26 1.33 16.79
C HIS A 65 8.99 0.51 17.87
N ALA A 66 8.58 -0.75 18.09
CA ALA A 66 9.22 -1.68 19.03
C ALA A 66 10.27 -2.59 18.36
N CYS A 67 10.46 -2.45 17.04
CA CYS A 67 11.45 -3.19 16.27
C CYS A 67 12.61 -2.27 15.87
N ARG A 68 13.79 -2.84 15.66
CA ARG A 68 14.96 -2.10 15.16
C ARG A 68 15.90 -3.00 14.38
N VAL A 69 16.58 -2.40 13.41
CA VAL A 69 17.69 -3.02 12.69
C VAL A 69 18.93 -2.20 13.01
N GLU A 70 19.84 -2.78 13.78
CA GLU A 70 21.09 -2.14 14.18
C GLU A 70 22.18 -2.47 13.18
N THR A 71 22.82 -1.43 12.67
CA THR A 71 23.99 -1.54 11.80
C THR A 71 25.21 -1.09 12.57
N THR A 72 26.30 -1.84 12.44
CA THR A 72 27.55 -1.44 13.07
C THR A 72 27.99 -0.08 12.52
N GLN A 73 28.30 0.86 13.43
CA GLN A 73 28.63 2.28 13.18
C GLN A 73 27.48 3.23 12.84
N GLY A 74 26.22 2.79 12.87
CA GLY A 74 25.07 3.69 12.64
C GLY A 74 25.03 4.33 11.26
N GLY A 75 25.76 3.76 10.29
CA GLY A 75 25.75 4.24 8.91
C GLY A 75 24.42 3.93 8.22
N PRO A 76 23.96 4.78 7.27
CA PRO A 76 22.75 4.51 6.51
C PRO A 76 22.98 3.31 5.60
N PHE A 77 22.30 2.20 5.90
CA PHE A 77 22.22 1.06 5.00
C PHE A 77 20.97 1.15 4.16
N ARG A 78 21.10 0.89 2.86
CA ARG A 78 19.95 0.74 1.98
C ARG A 78 19.52 -0.72 1.96
N TYR A 79 18.35 -1.01 2.50
CA TYR A 79 17.79 -2.36 2.48
C TYR A 79 17.03 -2.59 1.17
N LEU A 80 17.22 -3.76 0.57
CA LEU A 80 16.44 -4.23 -0.58
C LEU A 80 15.70 -5.50 -0.19
N VAL A 81 14.43 -5.34 0.18
CA VAL A 81 13.56 -6.44 0.59
C VAL A 81 12.70 -6.87 -0.60
N TYR A 82 13.10 -7.95 -1.26
CA TYR A 82 12.31 -8.57 -2.31
C TYR A 82 11.27 -9.53 -1.69
N ASN A 83 10.06 -9.04 -1.45
CA ASN A 83 8.93 -9.80 -0.94
C ASN A 83 7.69 -9.60 -1.82
N HIS A 84 6.57 -10.24 -1.46
CA HIS A 84 5.32 -10.11 -2.23
C HIS A 84 4.82 -8.65 -2.26
N TYR A 85 4.97 -7.91 -1.16
CA TYR A 85 4.63 -6.50 -1.09
C TYR A 85 5.41 -5.66 -2.11
N PHE A 86 6.73 -5.87 -2.22
CA PHE A 86 7.56 -5.21 -3.22
C PHE A 86 7.10 -5.52 -4.65
N VAL A 87 6.77 -6.79 -4.93
CA VAL A 87 6.27 -7.18 -6.26
C VAL A 87 4.94 -6.47 -6.57
N GLN A 88 4.03 -6.39 -5.59
CA GLN A 88 2.75 -5.69 -5.74
C GLN A 88 2.92 -4.17 -5.88
N SER A 89 3.89 -3.57 -5.19
CA SER A 89 4.10 -2.12 -5.27
C SER A 89 4.73 -1.70 -6.60
N VAL A 90 5.59 -2.53 -7.19
CA VAL A 90 6.30 -2.19 -8.43
C VAL A 90 5.64 -2.73 -9.69
N ILE A 91 4.68 -3.64 -9.61
CA ILE A 91 3.96 -4.19 -10.77
C ILE A 91 2.49 -3.83 -10.65
N GLY A 92 2.09 -2.80 -11.39
CA GLY A 92 0.69 -2.44 -11.59
C GLY A 92 0.12 -3.07 -12.85
N GLU A 93 -1.16 -3.45 -12.82
CA GLU A 93 -1.93 -3.78 -14.02
C GLU A 93 -2.93 -2.65 -14.27
N ALA A 94 -2.95 -2.13 -15.51
CA ALA A 94 -3.85 -1.04 -15.85
C ALA A 94 -5.29 -1.55 -15.98
N GLU A 95 -6.23 -0.86 -15.33
CA GLU A 95 -7.64 -1.24 -15.36
C GLU A 95 -8.17 -1.25 -16.81
N GLY A 96 -8.83 -2.35 -17.22
CA GLY A 96 -9.38 -2.49 -18.57
C GLY A 96 -8.38 -2.87 -19.67
N MET A 97 -7.08 -3.04 -19.37
CA MET A 97 -6.06 -3.49 -20.33
C MET A 97 -5.31 -4.74 -19.83
N PRO A 98 -5.94 -5.93 -19.88
CA PRO A 98 -5.30 -7.17 -19.45
C PRO A 98 -3.98 -7.42 -20.19
N GLY A 99 -2.91 -7.68 -19.43
CA GLY A 99 -1.58 -7.96 -19.97
C GLY A 99 -0.69 -6.74 -20.23
N ILE A 100 -1.14 -5.52 -19.91
CA ILE A 100 -0.28 -4.33 -19.85
C ILE A 100 0.13 -4.09 -18.39
N PHE A 101 1.43 -4.17 -18.14
CA PHE A 101 2.01 -3.97 -16.81
C PHE A 101 2.86 -2.71 -16.75
N THR A 102 2.65 -1.91 -15.71
CA THR A 102 3.53 -0.79 -15.37
C THR A 102 4.59 -1.29 -14.39
N ILE A 103 5.85 -0.99 -14.66
CA ILE A 103 6.98 -1.33 -13.79
C ILE A 103 7.48 -0.08 -13.08
N GLY A 104 7.54 -0.16 -11.74
CA GLY A 104 8.08 0.86 -10.86
C GLY A 104 7.01 1.50 -9.99
N GLU A 105 7.34 1.68 -8.71
CA GLU A 105 6.44 2.18 -7.66
C GLU A 105 5.78 3.52 -8.02
N LEU A 106 6.57 4.48 -8.54
CA LEU A 106 6.04 5.78 -8.97
C LEU A 106 5.01 5.64 -10.10
N GLY A 107 5.27 4.76 -11.07
CA GLY A 107 4.39 4.54 -12.21
C GLY A 107 3.10 3.86 -11.78
N THR A 108 3.20 2.81 -10.96
CA THR A 108 2.05 2.09 -10.42
C THR A 108 1.15 2.99 -9.56
N GLU A 109 1.72 3.79 -8.66
CA GLU A 109 0.92 4.68 -7.81
C GLU A 109 0.28 5.82 -8.62
N THR A 110 0.98 6.37 -9.60
CA THR A 110 0.40 7.39 -10.51
C THR A 110 -0.78 6.81 -11.28
N GLN A 111 -0.64 5.59 -11.81
CA GLN A 111 -1.70 4.89 -12.53
C GLN A 111 -2.91 4.64 -11.61
N ARG A 112 -2.67 4.18 -10.37
CA ARG A 112 -3.72 3.96 -9.37
C ARG A 112 -4.49 5.24 -9.04
N GLN A 113 -3.80 6.38 -8.93
CA GLN A 113 -4.43 7.68 -8.69
C GLN A 113 -5.29 8.14 -9.87
N ILE A 114 -4.84 7.89 -11.12
CA ILE A 114 -5.64 8.20 -12.32
C ILE A 114 -6.94 7.39 -12.30
N GLU A 115 -6.86 6.08 -12.06
CA GLU A 115 -8.02 5.18 -12.01
C GLU A 115 -9.01 5.60 -10.91
N GLU A 116 -8.51 5.92 -9.71
CA GLU A 116 -9.33 6.40 -8.59
C GLU A 116 -10.03 7.72 -8.91
N HIS A 117 -9.34 8.65 -9.59
CA HIS A 117 -9.93 9.91 -10.04
C HIS A 117 -10.96 9.72 -11.16
N GLU A 118 -10.72 8.80 -12.10
CA GLU A 118 -11.67 8.49 -13.17
C GLU A 118 -12.97 7.89 -12.62
N HIS A 119 -12.88 6.95 -11.67
CA HIS A 119 -14.05 6.38 -11.00
C HIS A 119 -14.83 7.48 -10.25
N SER A 120 -14.13 8.31 -9.49
CA SER A 120 -14.74 9.43 -8.75
C SER A 120 -15.44 10.42 -9.69
N LEU A 121 -14.84 10.73 -10.85
CA LEU A 121 -15.44 11.58 -11.86
C LEU A 121 -16.71 10.96 -12.45
N GLN A 122 -16.70 9.65 -12.69
CA GLN A 122 -17.86 8.92 -13.20
C GLN A 122 -19.03 8.96 -12.21
N ASP A 123 -18.77 8.74 -10.92
CA ASP A 123 -19.78 8.80 -9.86
C ASP A 123 -20.41 10.20 -9.73
N VAL A 124 -19.58 11.23 -9.74
CA VAL A 124 -20.03 12.63 -9.68
C VAL A 124 -20.85 12.99 -10.91
N ARG A 125 -20.44 12.55 -12.11
CA ARG A 125 -21.20 12.76 -13.35
C ARG A 125 -22.56 12.07 -13.29
N GLY A 126 -22.62 10.81 -12.86
CA GLY A 126 -23.86 10.08 -12.71
C GLY A 126 -24.83 10.77 -11.74
N SER A 127 -24.31 11.26 -10.61
CA SER A 127 -25.10 12.03 -9.64
C SER A 127 -25.63 13.34 -10.21
N ARG A 128 -24.79 14.07 -10.97
CA ARG A 128 -25.20 15.31 -11.64
C ARG A 128 -26.29 15.07 -12.69
N GLU A 129 -26.17 14.01 -13.48
CA GLU A 129 -27.18 13.65 -14.48
C GLU A 129 -28.52 13.25 -13.84
N ALA A 130 -28.48 12.51 -12.72
CA ALA A 130 -29.67 12.19 -11.94
C ALA A 130 -30.37 13.47 -11.42
N ALA A 131 -29.62 14.37 -10.78
CA ALA A 131 -30.17 15.63 -10.29
C ALA A 131 -30.75 16.50 -11.42
N GLN A 132 -30.08 16.54 -12.58
CA GLN A 132 -30.57 17.30 -13.73
C GLN A 132 -31.89 16.73 -14.29
N ARG A 133 -32.04 15.40 -14.30
CA ARG A 133 -33.31 14.74 -14.68
C ARG A 133 -34.42 15.11 -13.71
N ASP A 134 -34.14 15.10 -12.40
CA ASP A 134 -35.12 15.47 -11.38
C ASP A 134 -35.57 16.94 -11.50
N ILE A 135 -34.62 17.87 -11.69
CA ILE A 135 -34.94 19.28 -11.92
C ILE A 135 -35.84 19.44 -13.15
N THR A 136 -35.52 18.75 -14.24
CA THR A 136 -36.30 18.83 -15.49
C THR A 136 -37.71 18.28 -15.29
N ARG A 137 -37.85 17.16 -14.57
CA ARG A 137 -39.15 16.56 -14.22
C ARG A 137 -39.99 17.51 -13.38
N ILE A 138 -39.43 18.05 -12.29
CA ILE A 138 -40.12 18.97 -11.37
C ILE A 138 -40.57 20.25 -12.11
N ASN A 139 -39.72 20.81 -12.97
CA ASN A 139 -40.08 21.99 -13.76
C ASN A 139 -41.23 21.70 -14.74
N GLY A 140 -41.26 20.50 -15.34
CA GLY A 140 -42.35 20.07 -16.20
C GLY A 140 -43.66 19.95 -15.43
N GLU A 141 -43.65 19.26 -14.29
CA GLU A 141 -44.81 19.10 -13.39
C GLU A 141 -45.36 20.47 -12.93
N LEU A 142 -44.47 21.41 -12.58
CA LEU A 142 -44.85 22.77 -12.17
C LEU A 142 -45.50 23.55 -13.32
N ALA A 143 -44.98 23.44 -14.54
CA ALA A 143 -45.53 24.12 -15.70
C ALA A 143 -46.94 23.64 -16.05
N THR A 144 -47.18 22.32 -15.98
CA THR A 144 -48.51 21.74 -16.17
C THR A 144 -49.49 22.23 -15.11
N ALA A 145 -49.12 22.14 -13.83
CA ALA A 145 -49.97 22.60 -12.73
C ALA A 145 -50.32 24.10 -12.83
N LEU A 146 -49.38 24.94 -13.28
CA LEU A 146 -49.62 26.36 -13.50
C LEU A 146 -50.61 26.61 -14.65
N ASN A 147 -50.55 25.82 -15.72
CA ASN A 147 -51.46 25.97 -16.85
C ASN A 147 -52.89 25.54 -16.47
N ASP A 148 -53.03 24.41 -15.78
CA ASP A 148 -54.32 23.91 -15.28
C ASP A 148 -54.99 24.92 -14.34
N ALA A 149 -54.21 25.58 -13.47
CA ALA A 149 -54.72 26.61 -12.57
C ALA A 149 -55.18 27.89 -13.29
N LYS A 150 -54.61 28.20 -14.46
CA LYS A 150 -55.02 29.34 -15.29
C LYS A 150 -56.28 29.05 -16.10
N GLU A 151 -56.48 27.80 -16.54
CA GLU A 151 -57.66 27.39 -17.30
C GLU A 151 -58.93 27.24 -16.42
N ALA A 152 -58.75 27.15 -15.09
CA ALA A 152 -59.83 27.05 -14.12
C ALA A 152 -60.41 28.40 -13.63
N VAL A 153 -59.90 29.53 -14.12
CA VAL A 153 -60.31 30.91 -13.77
C VAL A 153 -60.97 31.58 -14.98
#